data_AF-A0A1Y2CC12-F1
#
_entry.id   AF-A0A1Y2CC12-F1
#
_cell.length_a   1.000
_cell.length_b   1.000
_cell.length_c   1.000
_cell.angle_alpha   90.00
_cell.angle_beta   90.00
_cell.angle_gamma   90.00
#
_symmetry.space_group_name_H-M   'P 1'
#
loop_
_entity.id
_entity.type
_entity.pdbx_description
1 polymer ?
#
loop_
_entity_poly.entity_id
_entity_poly.type
_entity_poly.pdbx_seq_one_letter_code
_entity_poly.pdbx_strand_id
1 'polypeptide(L)'
;MINYIICNCKYKSLNYYIYKRFKGNISPLSCAILEKNFEVANLLLNKKADINFKIENDDLFFFLFSKNQLDIENLKFLLNHNINVPSSHFINMLIEAGNNSITEVILKHYNFDIVSILNLLNFYKYKVPLTIPQLRKAIERIEFNESMYESAVSKDNYEALELLFKFDLRDEHKRSKNLFKILNNENNMYKKDSIVDAIKNKRIKLSLDKHFIDNLSTIEQKRNVIMDMIKEDKVMELNSFIKENKFSLSYFNNKTMDILMFALNHKASYEMIKLIIRYNPYENLNYTVGFSDTPLLSAISNNRFDVADLLIQHGSNINYVVSFERIIYYLYFRKLNPQLLKYLLKRGAELSYNTFDLMQKLIESSQNDLIETIFKFLIYDNNFILSFLNIYHHRIALSYQQLKKVIWKEKSKFKIKNNWYATAINKKNYEALKILTCYDSRKNFNALKILSEYQS
;
A
#
# COMPACT_ATOMS: atom_id res chain seq x y z
N MET A 1 10.04 -54.86 -10.02
CA MET A 1 11.14 -54.08 -10.65
C MET A 1 11.36 -52.71 -10.00
N ILE A 2 10.32 -51.87 -9.81
CA ILE A 2 10.47 -50.53 -9.21
C ILE A 2 10.98 -50.57 -7.75
N ASN A 3 10.43 -51.44 -6.89
CA ASN A 3 10.97 -51.66 -5.53
C ASN A 3 12.44 -52.09 -5.53
N TYR A 4 12.85 -52.88 -6.53
CA TYR A 4 14.23 -53.33 -6.69
C TYR A 4 15.16 -52.18 -7.12
N ILE A 5 14.73 -51.34 -8.07
CA ILE A 5 15.49 -50.17 -8.54
C ILE A 5 15.65 -49.15 -7.41
N ILE A 6 14.59 -48.84 -6.66
CA ILE A 6 14.65 -47.85 -5.56
C ILE A 6 15.53 -48.35 -4.41
N CYS A 7 15.51 -49.65 -4.10
CA CYS A 7 16.33 -50.21 -3.01
C CYS A 7 17.79 -50.44 -3.40
N ASN A 8 18.10 -50.74 -4.68
CA ASN A 8 19.45 -51.11 -5.11
C ASN A 8 20.21 -50.04 -5.90
N CYS A 9 19.51 -49.10 -6.55
CA CYS A 9 20.14 -47.94 -7.17
C CYS A 9 20.24 -46.83 -6.13
N LYS A 10 21.44 -46.56 -5.63
CA LYS A 10 21.77 -45.59 -4.55
C LYS A 10 21.44 -44.11 -4.90
N TYR A 11 20.23 -43.80 -5.34
CA TYR A 11 19.80 -42.42 -5.52
C TYR A 11 19.69 -41.75 -4.15
N LYS A 12 20.40 -40.62 -3.95
CA LYS A 12 20.36 -39.85 -2.69
C LYS A 12 18.96 -39.30 -2.36
N SER A 13 18.10 -39.15 -3.37
CA SER A 13 16.73 -38.65 -3.27
C SER A 13 15.91 -39.06 -4.50
N LEU A 14 14.58 -39.11 -4.37
CA LEU A 14 13.63 -39.24 -5.49
C LEU A 14 13.24 -37.87 -6.10
N ASN A 15 13.74 -36.78 -5.53
CA ASN A 15 13.43 -35.40 -5.88
C ASN A 15 14.50 -34.85 -6.82
N TYR A 16 14.54 -35.37 -8.04
CA TYR A 16 15.39 -34.90 -9.12
C TYR A 16 14.58 -34.90 -10.41
N TYR A 17 15.05 -34.16 -11.42
CA TYR A 17 14.49 -34.26 -12.77
C TYR A 17 15.60 -34.61 -13.77
N ILE A 18 15.20 -35.25 -14.86
CA ILE A 18 16.05 -35.57 -16.01
C ILE A 18 15.39 -35.09 -17.28
N TYR A 19 16.21 -34.77 -18.28
CA TYR A 19 15.71 -34.47 -19.60
C TYR A 19 15.33 -35.77 -20.33
N LYS A 20 14.07 -35.87 -20.76
CA LYS A 20 13.59 -36.95 -21.62
C LYS A 20 13.21 -36.40 -22.98
N ARG A 21 13.78 -36.97 -24.04
CA ARG A 21 13.48 -36.60 -25.42
C ARG A 21 11.96 -36.60 -25.65
N PHE A 22 11.44 -35.51 -26.22
CA PHE A 22 10.01 -35.24 -26.46
C PHE A 22 9.14 -34.97 -25.22
N LYS A 23 9.62 -35.19 -23.98
CA LYS A 23 8.88 -34.87 -22.74
C LYS A 23 9.45 -33.67 -21.99
N GLY A 24 10.69 -33.27 -22.27
CA GLY A 24 11.40 -32.21 -21.55
C GLY A 24 11.92 -32.72 -20.21
N ASN A 25 12.14 -31.80 -19.27
CA ASN A 25 12.56 -32.16 -17.92
C ASN A 25 11.41 -32.79 -17.13
N ILE A 26 11.64 -33.96 -16.53
CA ILE A 26 10.65 -34.74 -15.78
C ILE A 26 11.27 -35.32 -14.52
N SER A 27 10.52 -35.36 -13.42
CA SER A 27 10.89 -36.11 -12.22
C SER A 27 10.28 -37.52 -12.26
N PRO A 28 10.75 -38.47 -11.45
CA PRO A 28 10.11 -39.78 -11.33
C PRO A 28 8.61 -39.67 -11.01
N LEU A 29 8.26 -38.77 -10.07
CA LEU A 29 6.88 -38.55 -9.67
C LEU A 29 6.06 -37.88 -10.77
N SER A 30 6.59 -36.82 -11.41
CA SER A 30 5.85 -36.13 -12.48
C SER A 30 5.66 -37.02 -13.71
N CYS A 31 6.62 -37.91 -14.00
CA CYS A 31 6.46 -38.92 -15.04
C CYS A 31 5.34 -39.90 -14.69
N ALA A 32 5.29 -40.42 -13.46
CA ALA A 32 4.23 -41.35 -13.05
C ALA A 32 2.83 -40.71 -13.17
N ILE A 33 2.71 -39.44 -12.77
CA ILE A 33 1.45 -38.68 -12.88
C ILE A 33 1.10 -38.39 -14.34
N LEU A 34 2.06 -37.97 -15.18
CA LEU A 34 1.83 -37.76 -16.61
C LEU A 34 1.31 -39.00 -17.33
N GLU A 35 1.81 -40.20 -16.97
CA GLU A 35 1.33 -41.47 -17.52
C GLU A 35 0.07 -42.00 -16.81
N LYS A 36 -0.53 -41.23 -15.88
CA LYS A 36 -1.67 -41.63 -15.03
C LYS A 36 -1.45 -42.92 -14.25
N ASN A 37 -0.19 -43.26 -13.97
CA ASN A 37 0.15 -44.43 -13.18
C ASN A 37 0.16 -44.06 -11.69
N PHE A 38 -1.04 -43.86 -11.14
CA PHE A 38 -1.23 -43.43 -9.75
C PHE A 38 -0.74 -44.45 -8.72
N GLU A 39 -0.69 -45.75 -9.07
CA GLU A 39 -0.08 -46.78 -8.22
C GLU A 39 1.42 -46.53 -8.03
N VAL A 40 2.13 -46.26 -9.14
CA VAL A 40 3.56 -45.91 -9.08
C VAL A 40 3.75 -44.56 -8.40
N ALA A 41 2.90 -43.57 -8.66
CA ALA A 41 2.98 -42.27 -8.00
C ALA A 41 2.82 -42.39 -6.47
N ASN A 42 1.84 -43.17 -6.00
CA ASN A 42 1.64 -43.48 -4.58
C ASN A 42 2.85 -44.20 -3.97
N LEU A 43 3.42 -45.16 -4.68
CA LEU A 43 4.62 -45.86 -4.24
C LEU A 43 5.81 -44.89 -4.08
N LEU A 44 5.97 -43.95 -5.02
CA LEU A 44 7.02 -42.92 -4.96
C LEU A 44 6.82 -41.98 -3.77
N LEU A 45 5.59 -41.50 -3.54
CA LEU A 45 5.25 -40.67 -2.37
C LEU A 45 5.52 -41.40 -1.05
N ASN A 46 5.15 -42.68 -0.96
CA ASN A 46 5.44 -43.54 0.21
C ASN A 46 6.95 -43.72 0.44
N LYS A 47 7.76 -43.59 -0.62
CA LYS A 47 9.23 -43.63 -0.57
C LYS A 47 9.86 -42.24 -0.43
N LYS A 48 9.10 -41.25 0.05
CA LYS A 48 9.54 -39.86 0.31
C LYS A 48 9.84 -39.03 -0.95
N ALA A 49 9.24 -39.35 -2.09
CA ALA A 49 9.14 -38.36 -3.17
C ALA A 49 8.31 -37.17 -2.67
N ASP A 50 8.78 -35.96 -2.95
CA ASP A 50 8.13 -34.71 -2.59
C ASP A 50 7.20 -34.28 -3.72
N ILE A 51 5.91 -34.21 -3.43
CA ILE A 51 4.90 -33.74 -4.39
C ILE A 51 5.08 -32.26 -4.76
N ASN A 52 5.78 -31.50 -3.92
CA ASN A 52 6.08 -30.09 -4.14
C ASN A 52 7.45 -29.86 -4.78
N PHE A 53 8.12 -30.94 -5.22
CA PHE A 53 9.37 -30.84 -5.94
C PHE A 53 9.19 -30.06 -7.26
N LYS A 54 9.97 -29.01 -7.43
CA LYS A 54 9.92 -28.14 -8.60
C LYS A 54 10.75 -28.68 -9.76
N ILE A 55 10.19 -28.61 -10.97
CA ILE A 55 10.85 -28.98 -12.22
C ILE A 55 11.14 -27.70 -12.97
N GLU A 56 12.40 -27.33 -13.15
CA GLU A 56 12.78 -26.05 -13.79
C GLU A 56 12.14 -24.80 -13.13
N ASN A 57 11.81 -24.90 -11.83
CA ASN A 57 11.05 -23.94 -11.02
C ASN A 57 9.52 -24.07 -11.06
N ASP A 58 8.97 -24.90 -11.94
CA ASP A 58 7.53 -25.15 -12.05
C ASP A 58 7.06 -26.14 -11.00
N ASP A 59 5.93 -25.85 -10.36
CA ASP A 59 5.21 -26.86 -9.56
C ASP A 59 4.48 -27.86 -10.46
N LEU A 60 3.92 -28.92 -9.86
CA LEU A 60 3.23 -29.96 -10.64
C LEU A 60 1.96 -29.44 -11.32
N PHE A 61 1.31 -28.38 -10.83
CA PHE A 61 0.17 -27.78 -11.51
C PHE A 61 0.60 -27.17 -12.84
N PHE A 62 1.59 -26.28 -12.79
CA PHE A 62 2.12 -25.61 -13.96
C PHE A 62 2.76 -26.60 -14.94
N PHE A 63 3.53 -27.55 -14.42
CA PHE A 63 4.15 -28.58 -15.23
C PHE A 63 3.11 -29.39 -16.02
N LEU A 64 2.04 -29.88 -15.37
CA LEU A 64 0.99 -30.63 -16.08
C LEU A 64 0.19 -29.74 -17.05
N PHE A 65 -0.06 -28.49 -16.66
CA PHE A 65 -0.74 -27.52 -17.52
C PHE A 65 0.05 -27.25 -18.81
N SER A 66 1.37 -27.01 -18.71
CA SER A 66 2.23 -26.78 -19.87
C SER A 66 2.35 -27.98 -20.82
N LYS A 67 2.08 -29.19 -20.32
CA LYS A 67 2.00 -30.42 -21.12
C LYS A 67 0.60 -30.72 -21.65
N ASN A 68 -0.38 -29.87 -21.37
CA ASN A 68 -1.79 -30.11 -21.67
C ASN A 68 -2.30 -31.44 -21.05
N GLN A 69 -1.85 -31.73 -19.82
CA GLN A 69 -2.19 -32.95 -19.05
C GLN A 69 -2.76 -32.64 -17.67
N LEU A 70 -3.08 -31.37 -17.36
CA LEU A 70 -3.80 -31.01 -16.14
C LEU A 70 -5.31 -31.24 -16.33
N ASP A 71 -5.71 -32.51 -16.34
CA ASP A 71 -7.11 -32.92 -16.34
C ASP A 71 -7.64 -33.17 -14.91
N ILE A 72 -8.93 -33.53 -14.80
CA ILE A 72 -9.59 -33.75 -13.51
C ILE A 72 -8.98 -34.93 -12.72
N GLU A 73 -8.47 -35.95 -13.40
CA GLU A 73 -7.89 -37.12 -12.74
C GLU A 73 -6.55 -36.77 -12.10
N ASN A 74 -5.65 -36.16 -12.88
CA ASN A 74 -4.38 -35.68 -12.39
C ASN A 74 -4.57 -34.62 -11.31
N LEU A 75 -5.51 -33.68 -11.50
CA LEU A 75 -5.84 -32.68 -10.51
C LEU A 75 -6.30 -33.31 -9.18
N LYS A 76 -7.26 -34.25 -9.21
CA LYS A 76 -7.72 -34.95 -8.01
C LYS A 76 -6.58 -35.70 -7.32
N PHE A 77 -5.69 -36.32 -8.09
CA PHE A 77 -4.51 -36.97 -7.54
C PHE A 77 -3.64 -35.96 -6.77
N LEU A 78 -3.31 -34.81 -7.37
CA LEU A 78 -2.51 -33.77 -6.71
C LEU A 78 -3.18 -33.25 -5.43
N LEU A 79 -4.47 -32.91 -5.50
CA LEU A 79 -5.23 -32.35 -4.37
C LEU A 79 -5.40 -33.36 -3.22
N ASN A 80 -5.46 -34.65 -3.52
CA ASN A 80 -5.50 -35.69 -2.49
C ASN A 80 -4.16 -35.88 -1.77
N HIS A 81 -3.07 -35.31 -2.31
CA HIS A 81 -1.71 -35.55 -1.83
C HIS A 81 -0.99 -34.25 -1.43
N ASN A 82 -1.50 -33.47 -0.47
CA ASN A 82 -0.78 -32.36 0.20
C ASN A 82 0.13 -31.47 -0.71
N ILE A 83 -0.28 -31.24 -1.96
CA ILE A 83 0.37 -30.26 -2.83
C ILE A 83 0.10 -28.86 -2.27
N ASN A 84 1.07 -27.97 -2.40
CA ASN A 84 0.94 -26.59 -1.99
C ASN A 84 -0.10 -25.86 -2.85
N VAL A 85 -0.73 -24.85 -2.27
CA VAL A 85 -1.66 -23.97 -3.00
C VAL A 85 -0.98 -23.40 -4.26
N PRO A 86 -1.65 -23.45 -5.43
CA PRO A 86 -1.12 -22.82 -6.63
C PRO A 86 -1.03 -21.29 -6.47
N SER A 87 -0.08 -20.67 -7.16
CA SER A 87 0.03 -19.21 -7.19
C SER A 87 -1.18 -18.55 -7.86
N SER A 88 -1.48 -17.31 -7.48
CA SER A 88 -2.51 -16.50 -8.17
C SER A 88 -2.22 -16.32 -9.66
N HIS A 89 -0.93 -16.23 -10.03
CA HIS A 89 -0.51 -16.21 -11.43
C HIS A 89 -0.96 -17.47 -12.19
N PHE A 90 -0.82 -18.64 -11.58
CA PHE A 90 -1.28 -19.88 -12.20
C PHE A 90 -2.81 -19.90 -12.38
N ILE A 91 -3.57 -19.39 -11.41
CA ILE A 91 -5.03 -19.27 -11.56
C ILE A 91 -5.39 -18.32 -12.72
N ASN A 92 -4.68 -17.20 -12.88
CA ASN A 92 -4.88 -16.29 -14.02
C ASN A 92 -4.69 -17.02 -15.35
N MET A 93 -3.64 -17.84 -15.47
CA MET A 93 -3.40 -18.62 -16.68
C MET A 93 -4.54 -19.60 -17.00
N LEU A 94 -5.11 -20.27 -15.98
CA LEU A 94 -6.26 -21.16 -16.17
C LEU A 94 -7.49 -20.39 -16.65
N ILE A 95 -7.76 -19.22 -16.05
CA ILE A 95 -8.86 -18.33 -16.44
C ILE A 95 -8.67 -17.87 -17.88
N GLU A 96 -7.46 -17.47 -18.25
CA GLU A 96 -7.14 -16.97 -19.58
C GLU A 96 -7.21 -18.03 -20.66
N ALA A 97 -6.90 -19.28 -20.30
CA ALA A 97 -7.05 -20.45 -21.17
C ALA A 97 -8.49 -20.98 -21.25
N GLY A 98 -9.43 -20.44 -20.45
CA GLY A 98 -10.82 -20.93 -20.41
C GLY A 98 -11.02 -22.23 -19.64
N ASN A 99 -10.06 -22.64 -18.81
CA ASN A 99 -10.11 -23.90 -18.04
C ASN A 99 -10.96 -23.75 -16.75
N ASN A 100 -12.24 -23.43 -16.91
CA ASN A 100 -13.15 -23.11 -15.82
C ASN A 100 -13.43 -24.31 -14.89
N SER A 101 -13.52 -25.51 -15.44
CA SER A 101 -13.75 -26.74 -14.66
C SER A 101 -12.58 -27.06 -13.71
N ILE A 102 -11.34 -26.96 -14.20
CA ILE A 102 -10.11 -27.11 -13.39
C ILE A 102 -10.03 -26.00 -12.35
N THR A 103 -10.34 -24.76 -12.75
CA THR A 103 -10.37 -23.60 -11.86
C THR A 103 -11.37 -23.80 -10.72
N GLU A 104 -12.60 -24.24 -11.01
CA GLU A 104 -13.62 -24.49 -9.98
C GLU A 104 -13.16 -25.55 -8.98
N VAL A 105 -12.59 -26.66 -9.44
CA VAL A 105 -12.13 -27.74 -8.55
C VAL A 105 -11.01 -27.25 -7.63
N ILE A 106 -10.06 -26.47 -8.15
CA ILE A 106 -8.98 -25.86 -7.35
C ILE A 106 -9.56 -24.86 -6.33
N LEU A 107 -10.41 -23.93 -6.77
CA LEU A 107 -11.02 -22.92 -5.89
C LEU A 107 -11.85 -23.58 -4.79
N LYS A 108 -12.62 -24.62 -5.13
CA LYS A 108 -13.42 -25.38 -4.16
C LYS A 108 -12.55 -26.05 -3.12
N HIS A 109 -11.45 -26.71 -3.53
CA HIS A 109 -10.57 -27.42 -2.61
C HIS A 109 -9.91 -26.49 -1.58
N TYR A 110 -9.42 -25.33 -2.02
CA TYR A 110 -8.63 -24.43 -1.16
C TYR A 110 -9.43 -23.31 -0.48
N ASN A 111 -10.61 -22.94 -0.99
CA ASN A 111 -11.39 -21.83 -0.41
C ASN A 111 -12.69 -22.27 0.26
N PHE A 112 -13.12 -23.53 0.08
CA PHE A 112 -14.38 -24.02 0.63
C PHE A 112 -14.25 -25.45 1.11
N ASP A 113 -13.80 -25.60 2.35
CA ASP A 113 -13.99 -26.87 3.02
C ASP A 113 -14.51 -26.66 4.43
N ILE A 114 -15.85 -26.62 4.55
CA ILE A 114 -16.56 -26.79 5.83
C ILE A 114 -16.01 -28.02 6.56
N VAL A 115 -15.54 -29.05 5.83
CA VAL A 115 -14.88 -30.21 6.43
C VAL A 115 -13.54 -29.84 7.07
N SER A 116 -12.77 -28.91 6.52
CA SER A 116 -11.53 -28.41 7.14
C SER A 116 -11.82 -27.61 8.41
N ILE A 117 -12.87 -26.79 8.43
CA ILE A 117 -13.36 -26.14 9.66
C ILE A 117 -13.84 -27.18 10.67
N LEU A 118 -14.67 -28.14 10.27
CA LEU A 118 -15.16 -29.22 11.14
C LEU A 118 -14.02 -30.12 11.64
N ASN A 119 -12.99 -30.36 10.83
CA ASN A 119 -11.80 -31.10 11.21
C ASN A 119 -11.01 -30.35 12.27
N LEU A 120 -10.73 -29.05 12.05
CA LEU A 120 -10.10 -28.20 13.07
C LEU A 120 -10.91 -28.18 14.37
N LEU A 121 -12.24 -28.07 14.27
CA LEU A 121 -13.14 -28.14 15.42
C LEU A 121 -13.12 -29.51 16.11
N ASN A 122 -12.97 -30.61 15.36
CA ASN A 122 -12.82 -31.96 15.93
C ASN A 122 -11.49 -32.12 16.67
N PHE A 123 -10.36 -31.66 16.10
CA PHE A 123 -9.07 -31.66 16.81
C PHE A 123 -9.18 -30.89 18.13
N TYR A 124 -9.83 -29.74 18.11
CA TYR A 124 -10.10 -28.95 19.32
C TYR A 124 -11.02 -29.68 20.31
N LYS A 125 -12.17 -30.18 19.86
CA LYS A 125 -13.19 -30.86 20.68
C LYS A 125 -12.63 -32.08 21.42
N TYR A 126 -11.82 -32.89 20.72
CA TYR A 126 -11.24 -34.12 21.27
C TYR A 126 -9.83 -33.94 21.83
N LYS A 127 -9.32 -32.70 21.89
CA LYS A 127 -7.97 -32.36 22.37
C LYS A 127 -6.86 -33.17 21.68
N VAL A 128 -7.04 -33.48 20.39
CA VAL A 128 -6.04 -34.17 19.59
C VAL A 128 -5.01 -33.14 19.12
N PRO A 129 -3.70 -33.38 19.32
CA PRO A 129 -2.67 -32.46 18.86
C PRO A 129 -2.65 -32.38 17.33
N LEU A 130 -2.66 -31.15 16.81
CA LEU A 130 -2.63 -30.86 15.38
C LEU A 130 -1.17 -30.77 14.91
N THR A 131 -0.79 -31.57 13.91
CA THR A 131 0.55 -31.48 13.32
C THR A 131 0.66 -30.25 12.41
N ILE A 132 1.88 -29.73 12.20
CA ILE A 132 2.13 -28.59 11.31
C ILE A 132 1.57 -28.83 9.88
N PRO A 133 1.74 -30.01 9.25
CA PRO A 133 1.14 -30.29 7.95
C PRO A 133 -0.40 -30.28 7.96
N GLN A 134 -1.03 -30.81 9.02
CA GLN A 134 -2.50 -30.80 9.17
C GLN A 134 -3.03 -29.38 9.34
N LEU A 135 -2.34 -28.55 10.13
CA LEU A 135 -2.68 -27.15 10.30
C LEU A 135 -2.55 -26.39 8.98
N ARG A 136 -1.41 -26.55 8.30
CA ARG A 136 -1.12 -25.93 7.00
C ARG A 136 -2.22 -26.24 5.99
N LYS A 137 -2.57 -27.52 5.83
CA LYS A 137 -3.68 -27.95 4.97
C LYS A 137 -5.01 -27.27 5.30
N ALA A 138 -5.29 -27.03 6.58
CA ALA A 138 -6.56 -26.48 7.03
C ALA A 138 -6.64 -24.94 6.90
N ILE A 139 -5.51 -24.24 6.74
CA ILE A 139 -5.45 -22.77 6.70
C ILE A 139 -4.96 -22.21 5.37
N GLU A 140 -4.33 -23.02 4.53
CA GLU A 140 -3.84 -22.62 3.22
C GLU A 140 -5.01 -22.29 2.27
N ARG A 141 -5.02 -21.06 1.74
CA ARG A 141 -6.09 -20.51 0.89
C ARG A 141 -5.51 -19.84 -0.33
N ILE A 142 -6.32 -19.75 -1.38
CA ILE A 142 -5.96 -18.98 -2.57
C ILE A 142 -6.11 -17.49 -2.25
N GLU A 143 -5.04 -16.74 -2.52
CA GLU A 143 -5.06 -15.30 -2.37
C GLU A 143 -5.74 -14.64 -3.58
N PHE A 144 -7.00 -14.23 -3.41
CA PHE A 144 -7.70 -13.47 -4.43
C PHE A 144 -7.14 -12.05 -4.53
N ASN A 145 -6.91 -11.60 -5.76
CA ASN A 145 -6.42 -10.26 -6.08
C ASN A 145 -7.18 -9.64 -7.26
N GLU A 146 -6.84 -8.41 -7.66
CA GLU A 146 -7.50 -7.69 -8.76
C GLU A 146 -7.23 -8.34 -10.12
N SER A 147 -6.03 -8.90 -10.34
CA SER A 147 -5.63 -9.43 -11.64
C SER A 147 -6.42 -10.66 -12.08
N MET A 148 -6.90 -11.48 -11.14
CA MET A 148 -7.80 -12.61 -11.46
C MET A 148 -9.10 -12.15 -12.12
N TYR A 149 -9.71 -11.08 -11.58
CA TYR A 149 -10.92 -10.49 -12.14
C TYR A 149 -10.63 -9.82 -13.49
N GLU A 150 -9.48 -9.17 -13.61
CA GLU A 150 -9.02 -8.55 -14.85
C GLU A 150 -8.82 -9.60 -15.96
N SER A 151 -8.17 -10.73 -15.66
CA SER A 151 -8.01 -11.86 -16.59
C SER A 151 -9.37 -12.37 -17.07
N ALA A 152 -10.34 -12.59 -16.17
CA ALA A 152 -11.68 -13.06 -16.54
C ALA A 152 -12.42 -12.07 -17.46
N VAL A 153 -12.43 -10.78 -17.10
CA VAL A 153 -13.05 -9.72 -17.92
C VAL A 153 -12.31 -9.54 -19.25
N SER A 154 -10.98 -9.59 -19.24
CA SER A 154 -10.17 -9.38 -20.45
C SER A 154 -10.40 -10.45 -21.52
N LYS A 155 -10.83 -11.65 -21.11
CA LYS A 155 -11.10 -12.79 -21.99
C LYS A 155 -12.59 -13.08 -22.19
N ASP A 156 -13.47 -12.21 -21.72
CA ASP A 156 -14.93 -12.39 -21.74
C ASP A 156 -15.35 -13.74 -21.11
N ASN A 157 -14.58 -14.22 -20.14
CA ASN A 157 -14.79 -15.50 -19.46
C ASN A 157 -15.74 -15.31 -18.28
N TYR A 158 -17.04 -15.25 -18.58
CA TYR A 158 -18.09 -15.02 -17.60
C TYR A 158 -18.23 -16.12 -16.55
N GLU A 159 -17.97 -17.37 -16.94
CA GLU A 159 -18.00 -18.50 -16.00
C GLU A 159 -16.86 -18.38 -14.97
N ALA A 160 -15.63 -18.02 -15.39
CA ALA A 160 -14.57 -17.71 -14.45
C ALA A 160 -14.94 -16.54 -13.53
N LEU A 161 -15.58 -15.49 -14.05
CA LEU A 161 -16.03 -14.36 -13.24
C LEU A 161 -17.04 -14.80 -12.16
N GLU A 162 -18.00 -15.67 -12.50
CA GLU A 162 -18.92 -16.27 -11.52
C GLU A 162 -18.19 -17.08 -10.45
N LEU A 163 -17.23 -17.92 -10.86
CA LEU A 163 -16.41 -18.71 -9.95
C LEU A 163 -15.64 -17.82 -8.97
N LEU A 164 -15.00 -16.76 -9.48
CA LEU A 164 -14.29 -15.80 -8.63
C LEU A 164 -15.23 -15.15 -7.61
N PHE A 165 -16.39 -14.64 -8.04
CA PHE A 165 -17.37 -14.07 -7.11
C PHE A 165 -17.91 -15.08 -6.09
N LYS A 166 -18.10 -16.34 -6.50
CA LYS A 166 -18.60 -17.42 -5.65
C LYS A 166 -17.60 -17.81 -4.56
N PHE A 167 -16.30 -17.88 -4.88
CA PHE A 167 -15.27 -18.40 -3.98
C PHE A 167 -14.41 -17.32 -3.31
N ASP A 168 -14.44 -16.08 -3.78
CA ASP A 168 -13.78 -14.96 -3.12
C ASP A 168 -14.56 -14.56 -1.86
N LEU A 169 -14.00 -14.90 -0.70
CA LEU A 169 -14.59 -14.66 0.61
C LEU A 169 -14.32 -13.24 1.15
N ARG A 170 -13.66 -12.37 0.38
CA ARG A 170 -13.50 -10.97 0.77
C ARG A 170 -14.86 -10.28 0.82
N ASP A 171 -14.91 -9.21 1.60
CA ASP A 171 -16.07 -8.35 1.73
C ASP A 171 -16.69 -8.00 0.35
N GLU A 172 -18.03 -8.02 0.27
CA GLU A 172 -18.77 -7.79 -0.97
C GLU A 172 -18.42 -6.43 -1.58
N HIS A 173 -18.31 -5.38 -0.76
CA HIS A 173 -17.92 -4.06 -1.25
C HIS A 173 -16.50 -4.09 -1.84
N LYS A 174 -15.57 -4.89 -1.31
CA LYS A 174 -14.23 -5.05 -1.90
C LYS A 174 -14.27 -5.75 -3.27
N ARG A 175 -15.06 -6.82 -3.41
CA ARG A 175 -15.23 -7.53 -4.69
C ARG A 175 -15.89 -6.66 -5.74
N SER A 176 -17.00 -6.02 -5.37
CA SER A 176 -17.72 -5.06 -6.21
C SER A 176 -16.84 -3.89 -6.62
N LYS A 177 -16.06 -3.30 -5.70
CA LYS A 177 -15.11 -2.22 -6.02
C LYS A 177 -14.07 -2.63 -7.05
N ASN A 178 -13.48 -3.82 -6.93
CA ASN A 178 -12.51 -4.33 -7.91
C ASN A 178 -13.14 -4.48 -9.29
N LEU A 179 -14.30 -5.15 -9.37
CA LEU A 179 -15.02 -5.30 -10.62
C LEU A 179 -15.40 -3.94 -11.22
N PHE A 180 -15.88 -3.01 -10.39
CA PHE A 180 -16.22 -1.66 -10.83
C PHE A 180 -15.03 -0.95 -11.47
N LYS A 181 -13.87 -0.98 -10.80
CA LYS A 181 -12.63 -0.36 -11.28
C LYS A 181 -12.18 -0.96 -12.62
N ILE A 182 -12.26 -2.28 -12.76
CA ILE A 182 -11.90 -2.98 -14.00
C ILE A 182 -12.84 -2.59 -15.14
N LEU A 183 -14.15 -2.56 -14.91
CA LEU A 183 -15.15 -2.23 -15.94
C LEU A 183 -15.20 -0.74 -16.28
N ASN A 184 -14.85 0.13 -15.34
CA ASN A 184 -14.79 1.57 -15.55
C ASN A 184 -13.45 2.04 -16.15
N ASN A 185 -12.56 1.12 -16.51
CA ASN A 185 -11.35 1.42 -17.26
C ASN A 185 -11.71 1.73 -18.72
N GLU A 186 -11.13 2.79 -19.29
CA GLU A 186 -11.39 3.25 -20.67
C GLU A 186 -11.21 2.11 -21.70
N ASN A 187 -10.22 1.24 -21.48
CA ASN A 187 -9.96 0.10 -22.37
C ASN A 187 -11.07 -0.97 -22.36
N ASN A 188 -11.97 -0.96 -21.38
CA ASN A 188 -13.01 -1.96 -21.18
C ASN A 188 -14.42 -1.42 -21.45
N MET A 189 -14.58 -0.24 -22.07
CA MET A 189 -15.88 0.40 -22.26
C MET A 189 -16.91 -0.52 -22.96
N TYR A 190 -16.52 -1.21 -24.03
CA TYR A 190 -17.41 -2.18 -24.72
C TYR A 190 -17.74 -3.42 -23.87
N LYS A 191 -16.81 -3.84 -23.01
CA LYS A 191 -16.97 -5.01 -22.13
C LYS A 191 -17.89 -4.71 -20.97
N LYS A 192 -17.82 -3.48 -20.45
CA LYS A 192 -18.72 -2.96 -19.42
C LYS A 192 -20.17 -3.10 -19.86
N ASP A 193 -20.52 -2.63 -21.06
CA ASP A 193 -21.90 -2.70 -21.56
C ASP A 193 -22.36 -4.16 -21.72
N SER A 194 -21.49 -5.01 -22.29
CA SER A 194 -21.76 -6.44 -22.47
C SER A 194 -22.01 -7.17 -21.14
N ILE A 195 -21.19 -6.89 -20.12
CA ILE A 195 -21.33 -7.50 -18.79
C ILE A 195 -22.57 -6.96 -18.05
N VAL A 196 -22.83 -5.65 -18.13
CA VAL A 196 -24.04 -5.03 -17.57
C VAL A 196 -25.28 -5.68 -18.17
N ASP A 197 -25.32 -5.84 -19.49
CA ASP A 197 -26.43 -6.49 -20.18
C ASP A 197 -26.56 -7.97 -19.82
N ALA A 198 -25.44 -8.69 -19.71
CA ALA A 198 -25.44 -10.09 -19.32
C ALA A 198 -25.94 -10.30 -17.88
N ILE A 199 -25.60 -9.39 -16.95
CA ILE A 199 -26.12 -9.39 -15.58
C ILE A 199 -27.61 -9.04 -15.56
N LYS A 200 -28.02 -7.94 -16.21
CA LYS A 200 -29.44 -7.50 -16.26
C LYS A 200 -30.36 -8.57 -16.84
N ASN A 201 -29.90 -9.27 -17.87
CA ASN A 201 -30.63 -10.35 -18.52
C ASN A 201 -30.45 -11.73 -17.84
N LYS A 202 -29.84 -11.77 -16.64
CA LYS A 202 -29.61 -12.99 -15.85
C LYS A 202 -28.83 -14.10 -16.59
N ARG A 203 -28.00 -13.73 -17.58
CA ARG A 203 -27.09 -14.65 -18.27
C ARG A 203 -25.87 -14.99 -17.40
N ILE A 204 -25.50 -14.07 -16.50
CA ILE A 204 -24.43 -14.26 -15.51
C ILE A 204 -25.03 -14.13 -14.11
N LYS A 205 -24.73 -15.08 -13.23
CA LYS A 205 -25.18 -15.14 -11.83
C LYS A 205 -24.14 -14.52 -10.91
N LEU A 206 -24.06 -13.19 -10.91
CA LEU A 206 -23.29 -12.45 -9.91
C LEU A 206 -24.21 -11.98 -8.78
N SER A 207 -23.81 -12.24 -7.53
CA SER A 207 -24.46 -11.66 -6.35
C SER A 207 -24.03 -10.21 -6.22
N LEU A 208 -24.57 -9.35 -7.07
CA LEU A 208 -24.35 -7.91 -7.06
C LEU A 208 -25.66 -7.21 -6.71
N ASP A 209 -25.58 -6.18 -5.88
CA ASP A 209 -26.74 -5.37 -5.55
C ASP A 209 -27.23 -4.59 -6.79
N LYS A 210 -28.53 -4.27 -6.84
CA LYS A 210 -29.11 -3.54 -7.98
C LYS A 210 -28.50 -2.15 -8.16
N HIS A 211 -28.18 -1.46 -7.06
CA HIS A 211 -27.57 -0.14 -7.12
C HIS A 211 -26.19 -0.20 -7.79
N PHE A 212 -25.40 -1.26 -7.58
CA PHE A 212 -24.12 -1.46 -8.26
C PHE A 212 -24.26 -1.39 -9.78
N ILE A 213 -25.22 -2.12 -10.34
CA ILE A 213 -25.47 -2.18 -11.78
C ILE A 213 -25.99 -0.84 -12.32
N ASP A 214 -26.89 -0.19 -11.59
CA ASP A 214 -27.42 1.13 -11.95
C ASP A 214 -26.32 2.21 -11.91
N ASN A 215 -25.45 2.16 -10.90
CA ASN A 215 -24.29 3.04 -10.76
C ASN A 215 -23.28 2.83 -11.88
N LEU A 216 -22.98 1.57 -12.23
CA LEU A 216 -22.06 1.25 -13.32
C LEU A 216 -22.60 1.77 -14.66
N SER A 217 -23.89 1.58 -14.92
CA SER A 217 -24.56 2.00 -16.15
C SER A 217 -24.55 3.53 -16.36
N THR A 218 -24.65 4.31 -15.28
CA THR A 218 -24.85 5.78 -15.33
C THR A 218 -23.65 6.57 -14.80
N ILE A 219 -22.49 5.92 -14.64
CA ILE A 219 -21.37 6.46 -13.88
C ILE A 219 -20.86 7.81 -14.38
N GLU A 220 -20.79 8.01 -15.70
CA GLU A 220 -20.28 9.25 -16.30
C GLU A 220 -21.22 10.43 -16.05
N GLN A 221 -22.53 10.20 -16.18
CA GLN A 221 -23.54 11.22 -15.88
C GLN A 221 -23.51 11.60 -14.39
N LYS A 222 -23.45 10.58 -13.51
CA LYS A 222 -23.34 10.79 -12.05
C LYS A 222 -22.05 11.52 -11.68
N ARG A 223 -20.94 11.24 -12.37
CA ARG A 223 -19.65 11.90 -12.15
C ARG A 223 -19.79 13.40 -12.37
N ASN A 224 -20.37 13.83 -13.48
CA ASN A 224 -20.54 15.25 -13.79
C ASN A 224 -21.39 15.96 -12.72
N VAL A 225 -22.52 15.36 -12.33
CA VAL A 225 -23.40 15.90 -11.27
C VAL A 225 -22.64 16.07 -9.95
N ILE A 226 -21.86 15.06 -9.54
CA ILE A 226 -21.06 15.11 -8.31
C ILE A 226 -19.99 16.22 -8.40
N MET A 227 -19.32 16.35 -9.54
CA MET A 227 -18.28 17.36 -9.75
C MET A 227 -18.85 18.78 -9.68
N ASP A 228 -20.04 19.00 -10.21
CA ASP A 228 -20.73 20.29 -10.14
C ASP A 228 -21.17 20.60 -8.70
N MET A 229 -21.71 19.61 -7.97
CA MET A 229 -22.01 19.76 -6.54
C MET A 229 -20.77 20.08 -5.70
N ILE A 230 -19.60 19.52 -6.04
CA ILE A 230 -18.34 19.82 -5.36
C ILE A 230 -17.86 21.24 -5.68
N LYS A 231 -17.92 21.66 -6.95
CA LYS A 231 -17.54 23.03 -7.37
C LYS A 231 -18.41 24.09 -6.71
N GLU A 232 -19.70 23.82 -6.58
CA GLU A 232 -20.68 24.70 -5.96
C GLU A 232 -20.76 24.53 -4.43
N ASP A 233 -19.94 23.65 -3.85
CA ASP A 233 -19.84 23.34 -2.42
C ASP A 233 -21.18 22.89 -1.77
N LYS A 234 -22.01 22.19 -2.54
CA LYS A 234 -23.34 21.70 -2.13
C LYS A 234 -23.26 20.43 -1.27
N VAL A 235 -22.71 20.55 -0.06
CA VAL A 235 -22.43 19.42 0.85
C VAL A 235 -23.69 18.58 1.16
N MET A 236 -24.82 19.22 1.44
CA MET A 236 -26.06 18.53 1.82
C MET A 236 -26.70 17.79 0.64
N GLU A 237 -26.66 18.37 -0.56
CA GLU A 237 -27.16 17.74 -1.78
C GLU A 237 -26.30 16.52 -2.12
N LEU A 238 -24.97 16.65 -2.08
CA LEU A 238 -24.07 15.53 -2.32
C LEU A 238 -24.29 14.39 -1.32
N ASN A 239 -24.44 14.70 -0.03
CA ASN A 239 -24.72 13.70 1.00
C ASN A 239 -26.03 12.95 0.76
N SER A 240 -27.09 13.65 0.34
CA SER A 240 -28.39 13.05 0.02
C SER A 240 -28.28 12.19 -1.24
N PHE A 241 -27.63 12.71 -2.28
CA PHE A 241 -27.39 12.00 -3.53
C PHE A 241 -26.62 10.69 -3.35
N ILE A 242 -25.57 10.69 -2.53
CA ILE A 242 -24.80 9.47 -2.20
C ILE A 242 -25.69 8.44 -1.48
N LYS A 243 -26.49 8.87 -0.51
CA LYS A 243 -27.37 7.98 0.26
C LYS A 243 -28.47 7.37 -0.60
N GLU A 244 -29.11 8.16 -1.46
CA GLU A 244 -30.17 7.70 -2.36
C GLU A 244 -29.65 6.68 -3.37
N ASN A 245 -28.47 6.90 -3.93
CA ASN A 245 -27.88 6.02 -4.94
C ASN A 245 -27.05 4.87 -4.36
N LYS A 246 -26.80 4.86 -3.05
CA LYS A 246 -26.03 3.83 -2.31
C LYS A 246 -24.68 3.47 -2.94
N PHE A 247 -23.91 4.46 -3.41
CA PHE A 247 -22.58 4.22 -3.97
C PHE A 247 -21.44 4.67 -3.05
N SER A 248 -20.25 4.11 -3.30
CA SER A 248 -18.98 4.63 -2.78
C SER A 248 -18.43 5.69 -3.73
N LEU A 249 -17.95 6.82 -3.22
CA LEU A 249 -17.29 7.84 -4.06
C LEU A 249 -16.00 7.29 -4.71
N SER A 250 -15.44 6.21 -4.16
CA SER A 250 -14.27 5.53 -4.71
C SER A 250 -14.46 5.04 -6.15
N TYR A 251 -15.70 4.80 -6.59
CA TYR A 251 -16.04 4.34 -7.94
C TYR A 251 -15.75 5.39 -9.02
N PHE A 252 -15.65 6.65 -8.64
CA PHE A 252 -15.41 7.76 -9.57
C PHE A 252 -13.92 8.08 -9.74
N ASN A 253 -13.06 7.47 -8.91
CA ASN A 253 -11.62 7.63 -9.00
C ASN A 253 -11.05 6.74 -10.10
N ASN A 254 -10.17 7.29 -10.94
CA ASN A 254 -9.42 6.56 -11.96
C ASN A 254 -7.96 7.06 -11.99
N LYS A 255 -7.17 6.62 -12.98
CA LYS A 255 -5.74 6.99 -13.07
C LYS A 255 -5.50 8.50 -13.24
N THR A 256 -6.45 9.22 -13.84
CA THR A 256 -6.31 10.64 -14.20
C THR A 256 -7.13 11.55 -13.28
N MET A 257 -8.12 11.00 -12.57
CA MET A 257 -9.07 11.75 -11.76
C MET A 257 -9.23 11.13 -10.38
N ASP A 258 -9.07 11.96 -9.34
CA ASP A 258 -9.40 11.61 -7.96
C ASP A 258 -10.30 12.70 -7.37
N ILE A 259 -11.40 12.29 -6.76
CA ILE A 259 -12.46 13.20 -6.30
C ILE A 259 -12.01 14.10 -5.15
N LEU A 260 -11.16 13.60 -4.25
CA LEU A 260 -10.59 14.41 -3.17
C LEU A 260 -9.62 15.46 -3.74
N MET A 261 -8.74 15.05 -4.64
CA MET A 261 -7.84 15.99 -5.33
C MET A 261 -8.62 17.05 -6.12
N PHE A 262 -9.68 16.66 -6.82
CA PHE A 262 -10.56 17.59 -7.51
C PHE A 262 -11.17 18.62 -6.55
N ALA A 263 -11.72 18.17 -5.41
CA ALA A 263 -12.30 19.03 -4.40
C ALA A 263 -11.27 19.99 -3.78
N LEU A 264 -10.05 19.50 -3.51
CA LEU A 264 -8.95 20.32 -3.01
C LEU A 264 -8.54 21.42 -4.01
N ASN A 265 -8.45 21.07 -5.30
CA ASN A 265 -8.08 22.01 -6.37
C ASN A 265 -9.14 23.09 -6.59
N HIS A 266 -10.42 22.78 -6.35
CA HIS A 266 -11.52 23.73 -6.43
C HIS A 266 -11.81 24.45 -5.10
N LYS A 267 -10.94 24.30 -4.11
CA LYS A 267 -11.08 24.93 -2.78
C LYS A 267 -12.43 24.63 -2.10
N ALA A 268 -12.98 23.43 -2.29
CA ALA A 268 -14.20 22.97 -1.60
C ALA A 268 -14.06 23.04 -0.06
N SER A 269 -15.14 23.30 0.68
CA SER A 269 -15.09 23.56 2.13
C SER A 269 -14.57 22.38 2.95
N TYR A 270 -14.20 22.68 4.20
CA TYR A 270 -13.82 21.66 5.19
C TYR A 270 -14.88 20.54 5.30
N GLU A 271 -16.16 20.91 5.34
CA GLU A 271 -17.26 19.93 5.44
C GLU A 271 -17.41 19.09 4.17
N MET A 272 -17.18 19.67 2.98
CA MET A 272 -17.14 18.91 1.73
C MET A 272 -16.00 17.89 1.72
N ILE A 273 -14.79 18.30 2.12
CA ILE A 273 -13.63 17.39 2.19
C ILE A 273 -13.89 16.26 3.20
N LYS A 274 -14.44 16.60 4.38
CA LYS A 274 -14.81 15.64 5.42
C LYS A 274 -15.87 14.64 4.93
N LEU A 275 -16.87 15.12 4.19
CA LEU A 275 -17.88 14.26 3.56
C LEU A 275 -17.24 13.30 2.54
N ILE A 276 -16.36 13.80 1.68
CA ILE A 276 -15.66 12.99 0.68
C ILE A 276 -14.83 11.89 1.35
N ILE A 277 -14.02 12.22 2.35
CA ILE A 277 -13.21 11.24 3.09
C ILE A 277 -14.10 10.19 3.77
N ARG A 278 -15.25 10.60 4.31
CA ARG A 278 -16.21 9.67 4.94
C ARG A 278 -16.79 8.67 3.95
N TYR A 279 -17.12 9.09 2.73
CA TYR A 279 -17.76 8.26 1.70
C TYR A 279 -16.79 7.65 0.69
N ASN A 280 -15.49 7.91 0.84
CA ASN A 280 -14.42 7.33 0.04
C ASN A 280 -13.35 6.72 0.97
N PRO A 281 -13.40 5.41 1.28
CA PRO A 281 -12.41 4.77 2.13
C PRO A 281 -11.08 4.62 1.37
N TYR A 282 -10.27 5.67 1.43
CA TYR A 282 -8.89 5.67 0.97
C TYR A 282 -8.07 4.66 1.78
N GLU A 283 -7.24 3.86 1.11
CA GLU A 283 -6.30 2.96 1.80
C GLU A 283 -5.23 3.75 2.57
N ASN A 284 -4.76 4.85 1.97
CA ASN A 284 -3.99 5.90 2.60
C ASN A 284 -4.14 7.20 1.81
N LEU A 285 -3.76 8.33 2.43
CA LEU A 285 -3.76 9.66 1.81
C LEU A 285 -2.35 10.09 1.36
N ASN A 286 -1.49 9.12 1.13
CA ASN A 286 -0.06 9.27 0.79
C ASN A 286 0.16 8.81 -0.66
N TYR A 287 -0.51 9.48 -1.59
CA TYR A 287 -0.47 9.22 -3.03
C TYR A 287 -0.35 10.52 -3.81
N THR A 288 0.05 10.42 -5.07
CA THR A 288 0.08 11.53 -6.03
C THR A 288 -0.93 11.31 -7.14
N VAL A 289 -1.52 12.40 -7.64
CA VAL A 289 -2.31 12.39 -8.87
C VAL A 289 -1.62 13.31 -9.87
N GLY A 290 -1.31 12.79 -11.06
CA GLY A 290 -0.47 13.50 -12.03
C GLY A 290 0.98 13.66 -11.55
N PHE A 291 1.61 14.80 -11.87
CA PHE A 291 3.07 14.93 -11.80
C PHE A 291 3.66 15.26 -10.42
N SER A 292 2.91 15.76 -9.43
CA SER A 292 3.50 16.03 -8.09
C SER A 292 2.54 16.36 -6.94
N ASP A 293 1.22 16.38 -7.09
CA ASP A 293 0.36 16.88 -6.01
C ASP A 293 -0.19 15.74 -5.16
N THR A 294 0.14 15.78 -3.85
CA THR A 294 -0.52 14.94 -2.85
C THR A 294 -1.70 15.68 -2.24
N PRO A 295 -2.68 14.98 -1.63
CA PRO A 295 -3.77 15.64 -0.91
C PRO A 295 -3.26 16.65 0.13
N LEU A 296 -2.27 16.24 0.92
CA LEU A 296 -1.70 17.08 1.97
C LEU A 296 -0.95 18.29 1.40
N LEU A 297 -0.12 18.08 0.37
CA LEU A 297 0.60 19.17 -0.29
C LEU A 297 -0.36 20.20 -0.89
N SER A 298 -1.47 19.75 -1.47
CA SER A 298 -2.50 20.62 -2.06
C SER A 298 -3.18 21.49 -1.00
N ALA A 299 -3.58 20.90 0.14
CA ALA A 299 -4.20 21.64 1.24
C ALA A 299 -3.23 22.68 1.83
N ILE A 300 -1.98 22.26 2.12
CA ILE A 300 -0.93 23.14 2.65
C ILE A 300 -0.62 24.26 1.65
N SER A 301 -0.53 23.92 0.36
CA SER A 301 -0.27 24.88 -0.71
C SER A 301 -1.31 25.98 -0.82
N ASN A 302 -2.54 25.69 -0.44
CA ASN A 302 -3.65 26.65 -0.42
C ASN A 302 -3.83 27.31 0.96
N ASN A 303 -2.86 27.19 1.88
CA ASN A 303 -2.91 27.69 3.25
C ASN A 303 -4.13 27.20 4.05
N ARG A 304 -4.71 26.05 3.67
CA ARG A 304 -5.86 25.46 4.36
C ARG A 304 -5.41 24.50 5.44
N PHE A 305 -4.90 25.07 6.54
CA PHE A 305 -4.33 24.30 7.65
C PHE A 305 -5.38 23.46 8.38
N ASP A 306 -6.64 23.91 8.41
CA ASP A 306 -7.80 23.14 8.89
C ASP A 306 -8.01 21.84 8.11
N VAL A 307 -7.97 21.91 6.78
CA VAL A 307 -8.08 20.75 5.89
C VAL A 307 -6.82 19.89 5.94
N ALA A 308 -5.64 20.51 6.00
CA ALA A 308 -4.39 19.77 6.15
C ALA A 308 -4.34 18.97 7.47
N ASP A 309 -4.86 19.54 8.56
CA ASP A 309 -5.00 18.87 9.85
C ASP A 309 -5.97 17.68 9.77
N LEU A 310 -7.11 17.84 9.08
CA LEU A 310 -8.05 16.75 8.82
C LEU A 310 -7.39 15.61 8.03
N LEU A 311 -6.63 15.93 6.99
CA LEU A 311 -5.91 14.92 6.18
C LEU A 311 -4.84 14.18 7.02
N ILE A 312 -4.10 14.88 7.88
CA ILE A 312 -3.13 14.27 8.81
C ILE A 312 -3.84 13.35 9.81
N GLN A 313 -4.99 13.75 10.35
CA GLN A 313 -5.81 12.90 11.22
C GLN A 313 -6.26 11.60 10.53
N HIS A 314 -6.46 11.66 9.20
CA HIS A 314 -6.78 10.51 8.37
C HIS A 314 -5.55 9.83 7.72
N GLY A 315 -4.35 10.05 8.27
CA GLY A 315 -3.16 9.27 7.94
C GLY A 315 -2.23 9.86 6.86
N SER A 316 -2.45 11.10 6.42
CA SER A 316 -1.45 11.79 5.60
C SER A 316 -0.15 12.02 6.38
N ASN A 317 0.98 11.75 5.72
CA ASN A 317 2.32 11.90 6.27
C ASN A 317 2.94 13.24 5.83
N ILE A 318 3.27 14.11 6.80
CA ILE A 318 3.93 15.40 6.55
C ILE A 318 5.31 15.27 5.87
N ASN A 319 5.96 14.13 6.05
CA ASN A 319 7.27 13.79 5.49
C ASN A 319 7.17 12.89 4.26
N TYR A 320 5.98 12.76 3.66
CA TYR A 320 5.80 12.00 2.43
C TYR A 320 6.69 12.55 1.31
N VAL A 321 7.27 11.63 0.54
CA VAL A 321 8.22 11.94 -0.53
C VAL A 321 7.47 11.92 -1.86
N VAL A 322 7.48 13.05 -2.54
CA VAL A 322 6.88 13.28 -3.86
C VAL A 322 8.02 13.49 -4.84
N SER A 323 8.14 12.63 -5.87
CA SER A 323 9.17 12.79 -6.90
C SER A 323 10.57 13.05 -6.33
N PHE A 324 10.94 12.28 -5.30
CA PHE A 324 12.21 12.36 -4.53
C PHE A 324 12.35 13.55 -3.56
N GLU A 325 11.34 14.41 -3.43
CA GLU A 325 11.35 15.58 -2.53
C GLU A 325 10.28 15.46 -1.44
N ARG A 326 10.62 15.88 -0.20
CA ARG A 326 9.61 16.01 0.87
C ARG A 326 8.77 17.28 0.66
N ILE A 327 7.54 17.28 1.20
CA ILE A 327 6.61 18.43 1.16
C ILE A 327 7.31 19.75 1.54
N ILE A 328 8.10 19.76 2.61
CA ILE A 328 8.81 20.97 3.06
C ILE A 328 9.84 21.48 2.04
N TYR A 329 10.47 20.60 1.25
CA TYR A 329 11.45 20.97 0.23
C TYR A 329 10.78 21.51 -1.02
N TYR A 330 9.70 20.85 -1.44
CA TYR A 330 8.86 21.34 -2.52
C TYR A 330 8.39 22.78 -2.25
N LEU A 331 8.00 23.06 -1.00
CA LEU A 331 7.55 24.40 -0.59
C LEU A 331 8.71 25.40 -0.48
N TYR A 332 9.91 24.99 -0.07
CA TYR A 332 11.10 25.83 0.02
C TYR A 332 11.42 26.54 -1.31
N PHE A 333 11.41 25.80 -2.42
CA PHE A 333 11.71 26.37 -3.73
C PHE A 333 10.62 27.27 -4.32
N ARG A 334 9.50 27.48 -3.61
CA ARG A 334 8.31 28.14 -4.16
C ARG A 334 7.74 29.24 -3.27
N LYS A 335 7.36 28.91 -2.03
CA LYS A 335 6.54 29.81 -1.19
C LYS A 335 6.70 29.62 0.32
N LEU A 336 7.74 28.93 0.77
CA LEU A 336 7.96 28.73 2.20
C LEU A 336 8.12 30.09 2.90
N ASN A 337 7.29 30.32 3.93
CA ASN A 337 7.31 31.53 4.75
C ASN A 337 7.29 31.13 6.24
N PRO A 338 7.55 32.06 7.19
CA PRO A 338 7.65 31.72 8.61
C PRO A 338 6.40 31.07 9.20
N GLN A 339 5.20 31.49 8.79
CA GLN A 339 3.94 30.93 9.29
C GLN A 339 3.75 29.49 8.82
N LEU A 340 3.95 29.26 7.51
CA LEU A 340 3.88 27.94 6.90
C LEU A 340 4.94 27.00 7.50
N LEU A 341 6.17 27.47 7.67
CA LEU A 341 7.25 26.71 8.31
C LEU A 341 6.89 26.31 9.74
N LYS A 342 6.35 27.21 10.56
CA LYS A 342 5.87 26.89 11.92
C LYS A 342 4.80 25.80 11.92
N TYR A 343 3.85 25.88 10.97
CA TYR A 343 2.83 24.85 10.82
C TYR A 343 3.46 23.48 10.50
N LEU A 344 4.35 23.42 9.50
CA LEU A 344 5.05 22.19 9.10
C LEU A 344 5.83 21.58 10.27
N LEU A 345 6.60 22.41 10.99
CA LEU A 345 7.37 21.99 12.16
C LEU A 345 6.48 21.46 13.28
N LYS A 346 5.35 22.14 13.57
CA LYS A 346 4.36 21.68 14.55
C LYS A 346 3.76 20.31 14.20
N ARG A 347 3.68 19.98 12.92
CA ARG A 347 3.21 18.68 12.42
C ARG A 347 4.31 17.64 12.26
N GLY A 348 5.56 17.94 12.66
CA GLY A 348 6.67 17.00 12.66
C GLY A 348 7.44 16.94 11.33
N ALA A 349 7.40 18.00 10.53
CA ALA A 349 8.19 18.08 9.31
C ALA A 349 9.70 18.02 9.63
N GLU A 350 10.38 17.09 8.98
CA GLU A 350 11.82 16.90 9.13
C GLU A 350 12.60 17.85 8.21
N LEU A 351 13.64 18.47 8.76
CA LEU A 351 14.44 19.50 8.07
C LEU A 351 15.53 18.92 7.15
N SER A 352 15.82 17.62 7.23
CA SER A 352 16.88 16.96 6.47
C SER A 352 16.43 15.60 5.93
N TYR A 353 16.86 15.24 4.71
CA TYR A 353 16.51 14.02 3.99
C TYR A 353 17.48 13.80 2.84
N ASN A 354 18.09 12.61 2.76
CA ASN A 354 19.19 12.31 1.84
C ASN A 354 20.29 13.39 1.93
N THR A 355 20.71 13.93 0.79
CA THR A 355 21.73 14.97 0.68
C THR A 355 21.18 16.39 0.90
N PHE A 356 19.86 16.54 1.03
CA PHE A 356 19.23 17.83 1.23
C PHE A 356 19.10 18.16 2.72
N ASP A 357 19.66 19.28 3.12
CA ASP A 357 19.55 19.89 4.45
C ASP A 357 18.94 21.28 4.29
N LEU A 358 17.69 21.46 4.75
CA LEU A 358 16.98 22.73 4.61
C LEU A 358 17.72 23.86 5.33
N MET A 359 18.32 23.62 6.49
CA MET A 359 19.09 24.65 7.20
C MET A 359 20.26 25.13 6.35
N GLN A 360 20.98 24.20 5.73
CA GLN A 360 22.08 24.56 4.83
C GLN A 360 21.58 25.39 3.64
N LYS A 361 20.45 25.01 3.03
CA LYS A 361 19.86 25.72 1.89
C LYS A 361 19.37 27.12 2.25
N LEU A 362 18.77 27.29 3.42
CA LEU A 362 18.35 28.60 3.93
C LEU A 362 19.55 29.53 4.19
N ILE A 363 20.67 28.98 4.70
CA ILE A 363 21.91 29.75 4.86
C ILE A 363 22.48 30.15 3.49
N GLU A 364 22.53 29.23 2.54
CA GLU A 364 23.00 29.47 1.17
C GLU A 364 22.21 30.55 0.44
N SER A 365 20.91 30.61 0.68
CA SER A 365 19.98 31.57 0.05
C SER A 365 19.71 32.82 0.90
N SER A 366 20.38 32.98 2.05
CA SER A 366 20.20 34.10 2.98
C SER A 366 18.76 34.32 3.48
N GLN A 367 17.98 33.25 3.62
CA GLN A 367 16.62 33.29 4.18
C GLN A 367 16.64 33.29 5.72
N ASN A 368 17.24 34.33 6.30
CA ASN A 368 17.57 34.41 7.72
C ASN A 368 16.35 34.39 8.65
N ASP A 369 15.21 34.93 8.21
CA ASP A 369 13.96 34.89 8.98
C ASP A 369 13.45 33.46 9.21
N LEU A 370 13.62 32.58 8.22
CA LEU A 370 13.25 31.17 8.33
C LEU A 370 14.23 30.40 9.23
N ILE A 371 15.53 30.71 9.14
CA ILE A 371 16.56 30.16 10.04
C ILE A 371 16.21 30.50 11.49
N GLU A 372 15.92 31.77 11.76
CA GLU A 372 15.55 32.20 13.11
C GLU A 372 14.23 31.57 13.58
N THR A 373 13.27 31.41 12.67
CA THR A 373 12.00 30.72 12.95
C THR A 373 12.23 29.26 13.37
N ILE A 374 13.12 28.53 12.68
CA ILE A 374 13.48 27.14 13.03
C ILE A 374 14.08 27.10 14.43
N PHE A 375 15.06 27.95 14.72
CA PHE A 375 15.71 27.95 16.03
C PHE A 375 14.77 28.31 17.17
N LYS A 376 13.94 29.35 16.98
CA LYS A 376 12.91 29.73 17.97
C LYS A 376 11.96 28.54 18.24
N PHE A 377 11.55 27.82 17.20
CA PHE A 377 10.66 26.67 17.35
C PHE A 377 11.34 25.47 18.05
N LEU A 378 12.58 25.13 17.66
CA LEU A 378 13.26 23.91 18.14
C LEU A 378 13.91 24.08 19.52
N ILE A 379 14.42 25.26 19.84
CA ILE A 379 15.18 25.52 21.08
C ILE A 379 14.29 26.14 22.15
N TYR A 380 13.39 27.06 21.79
CA TYR A 380 12.52 27.72 22.75
C TYR A 380 11.08 27.25 22.58
N ASP A 381 10.87 25.95 22.77
CA ASP A 381 9.56 25.32 22.64
C ASP A 381 8.58 25.81 23.73
N ASN A 382 7.29 25.45 23.58
CA ASN A 382 6.27 25.84 24.52
C ASN A 382 6.56 25.34 25.95
N ASN A 383 7.20 24.18 26.11
CA ASN A 383 7.53 23.65 27.43
C ASN A 383 8.58 24.51 28.13
N PHE A 384 9.61 24.95 27.39
CA PHE A 384 10.62 25.86 27.90
C PHE A 384 9.98 27.19 28.30
N ILE A 385 9.14 27.77 27.45
CA ILE A 385 8.42 29.03 27.76
C ILE A 385 7.54 28.87 29.00
N LEU A 386 6.76 27.78 29.09
CA LEU A 386 5.91 27.48 30.25
C LEU A 386 6.72 27.30 31.52
N SER A 387 7.93 26.72 31.44
CA SER A 387 8.80 26.59 32.60
C SER A 387 9.19 27.94 33.20
N PHE A 388 9.42 28.97 32.35
CA PHE A 388 9.70 30.33 32.79
C PHE A 388 8.46 31.04 33.32
N LEU A 389 7.31 30.88 32.67
CA LEU A 389 6.04 31.43 33.18
C LEU A 389 5.69 30.86 34.55
N ASN A 390 5.99 29.58 34.79
CA ASN A 390 5.77 28.95 36.09
C ASN A 390 6.68 29.53 37.18
N ILE A 391 7.96 29.79 36.87
CA ILE A 391 8.92 30.46 37.77
C ILE A 391 8.42 31.87 38.11
N TYR A 392 7.94 32.59 37.10
CA TYR A 392 7.38 33.93 37.26
C TYR A 392 6.11 33.93 38.13
N HIS A 393 5.17 33.03 37.86
CA HIS A 393 3.92 32.89 38.62
C HIS A 393 4.16 32.65 40.11
N HIS A 394 5.14 31.80 40.44
CA HIS A 394 5.52 31.49 41.82
C HIS A 394 6.52 32.49 42.44
N ARG A 395 6.83 33.58 41.73
CA ARG A 395 7.76 34.65 42.16
C ARG A 395 9.13 34.11 42.61
N ILE A 396 9.61 33.05 41.94
CA ILE A 396 10.92 32.47 42.23
C ILE A 396 12.00 33.37 41.62
N ALA A 397 12.84 33.96 42.46
CA ALA A 397 13.97 34.75 42.01
C ALA A 397 15.06 33.86 41.39
N LEU A 398 15.50 34.19 40.17
CA LEU A 398 16.65 33.55 39.52
C LEU A 398 17.85 34.50 39.49
N SER A 399 19.00 34.03 39.93
CA SER A 399 20.26 34.73 39.68
C SER A 399 20.63 34.68 38.20
N TYR A 400 21.45 35.63 37.76
CA TYR A 400 21.97 35.65 36.39
C TYR A 400 22.68 34.34 35.98
N GLN A 401 23.38 33.70 36.92
CA GLN A 401 24.04 32.42 36.69
C GLN A 401 23.04 31.26 36.51
N GLN A 402 21.98 31.24 37.31
CA GLN A 402 20.90 30.26 37.18
C GLN A 402 20.18 30.43 35.84
N LEU A 403 19.86 31.66 35.45
CA LEU A 403 19.25 31.97 34.16
C LEU A 403 20.12 31.51 32.99
N LYS A 404 21.43 31.84 33.02
CA LYS A 404 22.40 31.37 32.02
C LYS A 404 22.45 29.85 31.93
N LYS A 405 22.45 29.16 33.08
CA LYS A 405 22.51 27.69 33.14
C LYS A 405 21.26 27.06 32.52
N VAL A 406 20.08 27.61 32.78
CA VAL A 406 18.81 27.13 32.20
C VAL A 406 18.79 27.33 30.68
N ILE A 407 19.13 28.54 30.20
CA ILE A 407 19.20 28.84 28.76
C ILE A 407 20.25 27.96 28.05
N TRP A 408 21.42 27.78 28.67
CA TRP A 408 22.49 26.95 28.10
C TRP A 408 22.08 25.48 27.99
N LYS A 409 21.41 24.94 29.02
CA LYS A 409 20.91 23.56 29.02
C LYS A 409 19.88 23.38 27.90
N GLU A 410 19.02 24.36 27.67
CA GLU A 410 18.03 24.32 26.61
C GLU A 410 18.66 24.35 25.22
N LYS A 411 19.55 25.31 24.94
CA LYS A 411 20.30 25.38 23.67
C LYS A 411 21.08 24.10 23.38
N SER A 412 21.60 23.44 24.41
CA SER A 412 22.36 22.19 24.25
C SER A 412 21.54 21.01 23.77
N LYS A 413 20.19 21.09 23.76
CA LYS A 413 19.33 20.05 23.18
C LYS A 413 19.48 19.94 21.67
N PHE A 414 19.88 21.02 20.99
CA PHE A 414 20.02 21.05 19.54
C PHE A 414 21.46 21.34 19.11
N LYS A 415 22.07 20.40 18.38
CA LYS A 415 23.47 20.51 17.94
C LYS A 415 23.56 21.24 16.60
N ILE A 416 24.14 22.44 16.63
CA ILE A 416 24.47 23.20 15.42
C ILE A 416 25.67 22.56 14.69
N LYS A 417 25.52 22.34 13.37
CA LYS A 417 26.56 21.71 12.53
C LYS A 417 27.67 22.70 12.18
N ASN A 418 28.93 22.24 12.16
CA ASN A 418 30.06 23.09 11.76
C ASN A 418 29.99 23.52 10.29
N ASN A 419 29.46 22.65 9.41
CA ASN A 419 29.26 22.99 7.99
C ASN A 419 28.39 24.25 7.83
N TRP A 420 27.39 24.46 8.69
CA TRP A 420 26.50 25.62 8.58
C TRP A 420 27.25 26.93 8.79
N TYR A 421 28.23 26.97 9.68
CA TYR A 421 29.15 28.11 9.83
C TYR A 421 30.01 28.29 8.59
N ALA A 422 30.64 27.22 8.10
CA ALA A 422 31.48 27.27 6.89
C ALA A 422 30.69 27.81 5.68
N THR A 423 29.46 27.31 5.48
CA THR A 423 28.55 27.76 4.42
C THR A 423 28.17 29.23 4.60
N ALA A 424 27.86 29.68 5.82
CA ALA A 424 27.53 31.07 6.08
C ALA A 424 28.70 32.03 5.80
N ILE A 425 29.94 31.63 6.15
CA ILE A 425 31.17 32.38 5.82
C ILE A 425 31.38 32.44 4.30
N ASN A 426 31.35 31.28 3.63
CA ASN A 426 31.58 31.17 2.20
C ASN A 426 30.56 31.98 1.38
N LYS A 427 29.31 32.05 1.85
CA LYS A 427 28.23 32.80 1.22
C LYS A 427 28.14 34.25 1.71
N LYS A 428 29.03 34.69 2.59
CA LYS A 428 29.05 36.04 3.21
C LYS A 428 27.72 36.39 3.89
N ASN A 429 27.02 35.40 4.43
CA ASN A 429 25.76 35.59 5.15
C ASN A 429 26.04 35.84 6.64
N TYR A 430 26.42 37.08 6.96
CA TYR A 430 26.81 37.49 8.32
C TYR A 430 25.64 37.47 9.32
N GLU A 431 24.41 37.71 8.85
CA GLU A 431 23.22 37.60 9.70
C GLU A 431 22.95 36.14 10.11
N ALA A 432 23.13 35.17 9.21
CA ALA A 432 23.09 33.77 9.62
C ALA A 432 24.18 33.43 10.64
N LEU A 433 25.42 33.97 10.51
CA LEU A 433 26.47 33.76 11.51
C LEU A 433 26.06 34.31 12.89
N LYS A 434 25.46 35.50 12.93
CA LYS A 434 24.93 36.10 14.15
C LYS A 434 23.84 35.22 14.76
N ILE A 435 22.90 34.73 13.95
CA ILE A 435 21.86 33.81 14.42
C ILE A 435 22.49 32.51 14.96
N LEU A 436 23.36 31.85 14.20
CA LEU A 436 24.01 30.60 14.62
C LEU A 436 24.73 30.77 15.96
N THR A 437 25.54 31.83 16.11
CA THR A 437 26.24 32.14 17.37
C THR A 437 25.29 32.44 18.52
N CYS A 438 24.17 33.12 18.26
CA CYS A 438 23.15 33.38 19.27
C CYS A 438 22.52 32.09 19.83
N TYR A 439 22.35 31.04 19.02
CA TYR A 439 21.69 29.80 19.43
C TYR A 439 22.65 28.65 19.79
N ASP A 440 23.93 28.76 19.48
CA ASP A 440 24.93 27.75 19.81
C ASP A 440 25.24 27.70 21.31
N SER A 441 25.20 26.50 21.91
CA SER A 441 25.58 26.32 23.32
C SER A 441 27.08 26.08 23.50
N ARG A 442 27.83 25.84 22.42
CA ARG A 442 29.30 25.74 22.46
C ARG A 442 29.85 27.14 22.70
N LYS A 443 30.62 27.33 23.78
CA LYS A 443 31.20 28.63 24.17
C LYS A 443 31.78 29.39 22.97
N ASN A 444 31.58 30.72 22.92
CA ASN A 444 32.04 31.66 21.87
C ASN A 444 33.44 31.37 21.27
N PHE A 445 34.36 30.82 22.06
CA PHE A 445 35.71 30.45 21.62
C PHE A 445 35.75 29.45 20.46
N ASN A 446 34.83 28.47 20.40
CA ASN A 446 34.82 27.49 19.31
C ASN A 446 34.20 28.04 18.02
N ALA A 447 33.21 28.92 18.13
CA ALA A 447 32.64 29.60 16.96
C ALA A 447 33.66 30.56 16.32
N LEU A 448 34.43 31.28 17.14
CA LEU A 448 35.55 32.12 16.68
C LEU A 448 36.72 31.31 16.10
N LYS A 449 37.02 30.13 16.67
CA LYS A 449 38.03 29.22 16.12
C LYS A 449 37.62 28.67 14.74
N ILE A 450 36.36 28.28 14.58
CA ILE A 450 35.80 27.91 13.28
C ILE A 450 35.90 29.08 12.31
N LEU A 451 35.58 30.31 12.72
CA LEU A 451 35.73 31.50 11.88
C LEU A 451 37.19 31.74 11.43
N SER A 452 38.18 31.46 12.28
CA SER A 452 39.60 31.57 11.93
C SER A 452 40.13 30.47 11.00
N GLU A 453 39.52 29.28 11.01
CA GLU A 453 39.94 28.14 10.16
C GLU A 453 39.46 28.24 8.70
N TYR A 454 38.50 29.13 8.40
CA TYR A 454 37.95 29.34 7.05
C TYR A 454 38.32 30.70 6.43
N GLN A 455 39.14 31.50 7.10
CA GLN A 455 39.67 32.79 6.61
C GLN A 455 41.05 32.68 5.94
N SER A 456 41.61 31.46 5.80
CA SER A 456 42.91 31.18 5.19
C SER A 456 42.81 30.80 3.72
#